data_AF-A0A1C7LVB4-F1
#
_entry.id   AF-A0A1C7LVB4-F1
#
_cell.length_a   1.000
_cell.length_b   1.000
_cell.length_c   1.000
_cell.angle_alpha   90.00
_cell.angle_beta   90.00
_cell.angle_gamma   90.00
#
_symmetry.space_group_name_H-M   'P 1'
#
loop_
_entity.id
_entity.type
_entity.pdbx_description
1 polymer ?
#
loop_
_entity_poly.entity_id
_entity_poly.type
_entity_poly.pdbx_seq_one_letter_code
_entity_poly.pdbx_strand_id
1 'polypeptide(L)'
;MPKINTNPIVALQLPRPGQTLHQDRRALTYEFTITPKTTVKVLKETLASHGLAKSGNRSELIQRLSEFAAKDDEWIGAEINNVGFPSKHQSDEVQRVVRPLTDAESEHNDSWADTVLKSNERPRTHRVNLSDAATNSGSIVSEGNTPPLDPGSYAAITARRMEREVRRESEVWSKVLDKLHDIDAKIVNTLVSHASQSSGSSGRVEISVSEAADTSISDSAFPSAPSPPIQQPAAVPVASRPSQWDQPNSNLKMVILGNEEFTFDKTQVPDPPLRHFSKDISCLFREWEDSELLKVHGRPIPVKYWSVIYKKSAGAKAKAWAAMKKEWGNWKYLVDEKVRLGSEDAFWREYTSSDGTRFRYQQILNCLKNNRKHANAQDAATAQAYFNNNLGREDAQGVFAYSKSRSAKVCTKEAVIARKWRKFVPKGAALVTQEQNTLERQPWGPPSLTMFTPFPPQ
;
A
#
# COMPACT_ATOMS: atom_id res chain seq x y z
N MET A 1 42.45 9.33 8.44
CA MET A 1 41.58 9.73 7.31
C MET A 1 42.03 11.11 6.84
N PRO A 2 42.72 11.24 5.69
CA PRO A 2 43.13 12.55 5.20
C PRO A 2 41.90 13.41 4.92
N LYS A 3 41.91 14.66 5.42
CA LYS A 3 40.86 15.65 5.15
C LYS A 3 40.88 15.93 3.65
N ILE A 4 39.86 15.46 2.93
CA ILE A 4 39.68 15.78 1.50
C ILE A 4 39.57 17.31 1.44
N ASN A 5 40.58 17.94 0.84
CA ASN A 5 40.61 19.37 0.64
C ASN A 5 39.53 19.71 -0.40
N THR A 6 38.32 20.04 0.06
CA THR A 6 37.21 20.40 -0.80
C THR A 6 37.35 21.85 -1.21
N ASN A 7 38.23 22.11 -2.18
CA ASN A 7 38.29 23.41 -2.81
C ASN A 7 36.90 23.74 -3.38
N PRO A 8 36.39 24.97 -3.15
CA PRO A 8 35.14 25.40 -3.74
C PRO A 8 35.27 25.39 -5.26
N ILE A 9 34.23 24.92 -5.96
CA ILE A 9 34.25 24.86 -7.42
C ILE A 9 33.97 26.26 -7.98
N VAL A 10 33.00 26.98 -7.40
CA VAL A 10 32.64 28.36 -7.77
C VAL A 10 32.08 29.08 -6.53
N ALA A 11 32.49 30.33 -6.30
CA ALA A 11 31.84 31.24 -5.36
C ALA A 11 31.07 32.31 -6.14
N LEU A 12 29.78 32.47 -5.85
CA LEU A 12 28.88 33.40 -6.55
C LEU A 12 28.37 34.46 -5.57
N GLN A 13 28.32 35.73 -5.98
CA GLN A 13 27.60 36.77 -5.26
C GLN A 13 26.16 36.81 -5.76
N LEU A 14 25.19 36.65 -4.88
CA LEU A 14 23.76 36.65 -5.21
C LEU A 14 23.02 37.69 -4.34
N PRO A 15 21.99 38.38 -4.86
CA PRO A 15 21.18 39.29 -4.05
C PRO A 15 20.43 38.52 -2.96
N ARG A 16 20.14 39.11 -1.79
CA ARG A 16 19.34 38.44 -0.76
C ARG A 16 17.88 38.31 -1.21
N PRO A 17 17.28 37.10 -1.24
CA PRO A 17 15.88 36.93 -1.63
C PRO A 17 14.92 37.73 -0.74
N GLY A 18 13.91 38.37 -1.35
CA GLY A 18 12.85 39.09 -0.63
C GLY A 18 13.26 40.45 -0.05
N GLN A 19 14.43 40.97 -0.40
CA GLN A 19 14.84 42.31 0.00
C GLN A 19 14.18 43.37 -0.89
N THR A 20 13.62 44.42 -0.28
CA THR A 20 13.20 45.64 -0.99
C THR A 20 14.41 46.53 -1.26
N LEU A 21 14.52 47.06 -2.49
CA LEU A 21 15.62 47.91 -2.90
C LEU A 21 15.65 49.18 -2.02
N HIS A 22 16.72 49.41 -1.25
CA HIS A 22 16.88 50.66 -0.49
C HIS A 22 17.18 51.84 -1.43
N GLN A 23 16.93 53.07 -0.96
CA GLN A 23 17.10 54.32 -1.71
C GLN A 23 18.48 54.45 -2.38
N ASP A 24 19.52 53.82 -1.84
CA ASP A 24 20.88 53.83 -2.39
C ASP A 24 21.09 52.93 -3.62
N ARG A 25 20.03 52.26 -4.10
CA ARG A 25 20.02 51.37 -5.29
C ARG A 25 21.02 50.20 -5.27
N ARG A 26 21.64 49.88 -4.14
CA ARG A 26 22.53 48.71 -4.00
C ARG A 26 21.78 47.56 -3.32
N ALA A 27 21.67 46.41 -4.00
CA ALA A 27 21.14 45.19 -3.40
C ALA A 27 22.16 44.60 -2.41
N LEU A 28 21.72 44.12 -1.23
CA LEU A 28 22.65 43.38 -0.36
C LEU A 28 22.87 42.02 -0.98
N THR A 29 24.13 41.68 -1.23
CA THR A 29 24.51 40.36 -1.72
C THR A 29 24.88 39.42 -0.57
N TYR A 30 24.86 38.12 -0.86
CA TYR A 30 25.47 37.08 -0.05
C TYR A 30 26.30 36.17 -0.95
N GLU A 31 27.37 35.61 -0.40
CA GLU A 31 28.22 34.66 -1.12
C GLU A 31 27.60 33.25 -1.04
N PHE A 32 27.35 32.65 -2.19
CA PHE A 32 26.88 31.28 -2.34
C PHE A 32 27.99 30.40 -2.94
N THR A 33 28.59 29.57 -2.10
CA THR A 33 29.69 28.68 -2.51
C THR A 33 29.19 27.32 -2.98
N ILE A 34 29.50 26.97 -4.23
CA ILE A 34 29.17 25.68 -4.82
C ILE A 34 30.35 24.73 -4.61
N THR A 35 30.14 23.70 -3.80
CA THR A 35 31.12 22.64 -3.52
C THR A 35 30.67 21.33 -4.18
N PRO A 36 31.54 20.29 -4.30
CA PRO A 36 31.11 18.98 -4.78
C PRO A 36 29.91 18.40 -3.98
N LYS A 37 29.81 18.76 -2.69
CA LYS A 37 28.73 18.33 -1.78
C LYS A 37 27.41 19.07 -1.97
N THR A 38 27.39 20.21 -2.67
CA THR A 38 26.16 20.98 -2.92
C THR A 38 25.19 20.16 -3.77
N THR A 39 24.08 19.70 -3.20
CA THR A 39 23.16 18.81 -3.92
C THR A 39 22.30 19.55 -4.95
N VAL A 40 21.80 18.83 -5.95
CA VAL A 40 20.84 19.36 -6.95
C VAL A 40 19.61 19.99 -6.29
N LYS A 41 19.19 19.48 -5.13
CA LYS A 41 18.08 20.03 -4.35
C LYS A 41 18.37 21.46 -3.88
N VAL A 42 19.56 21.69 -3.31
CA VAL A 42 19.96 23.02 -2.83
C VAL A 42 20.04 24.00 -4.00
N LEU A 43 20.63 23.61 -5.13
CA LEU A 43 20.69 24.46 -6.34
C LEU A 43 19.28 24.87 -6.83
N LYS A 44 18.32 23.93 -6.84
CA LYS A 44 16.93 24.21 -7.24
C LYS A 44 16.21 25.11 -6.25
N GLU A 45 16.48 24.99 -4.95
CA GLU A 45 15.93 25.85 -3.92
C GLU A 45 16.50 27.28 -4.02
N THR A 46 17.80 27.42 -4.31
CA THR A 46 18.43 28.73 -4.55
C THR A 46 17.91 29.39 -5.84
N LEU A 47 17.77 28.65 -6.94
CA LEU A 47 17.13 29.17 -8.15
C LEU A 47 15.67 29.59 -7.88
N ALA A 48 14.94 28.81 -7.07
CA ALA A 48 13.57 29.11 -6.69
C ALA A 48 13.42 30.44 -5.95
N SER A 49 14.33 30.73 -5.01
CA SER A 49 14.27 31.96 -4.22
C SER A 49 14.53 33.21 -5.06
N HIS A 50 15.16 33.05 -6.24
CA HIS A 50 15.41 34.11 -7.21
C HIS A 50 14.42 34.11 -8.38
N GLY A 51 13.34 33.32 -8.32
CA GLY A 51 12.33 33.24 -9.39
C GLY A 51 12.81 32.54 -10.66
N LEU A 52 13.95 31.84 -10.63
CA LEU A 52 14.54 31.16 -11.79
C LEU A 52 14.01 29.73 -11.98
N ALA A 53 14.11 29.22 -13.21
CA ALA A 53 13.66 27.88 -13.57
C ALA A 53 14.45 26.77 -12.84
N LYS A 54 13.72 25.79 -12.26
CA LYS A 54 14.24 24.68 -11.43
C LYS A 54 14.48 23.37 -12.20
N SER A 55 14.36 23.39 -13.53
CA SER A 55 14.59 22.23 -14.40
C SER A 55 16.05 22.15 -14.84
N GLY A 56 16.48 20.94 -15.18
CA GLY A 56 17.83 20.67 -15.69
C GLY A 56 18.68 19.74 -14.82
N ASN A 57 19.80 19.34 -15.41
CA ASN A 57 20.87 18.59 -14.74
C ASN A 57 21.73 19.52 -13.85
N ARG A 58 22.67 18.96 -13.07
CA ARG A 58 23.46 19.75 -12.10
C ARG A 58 24.25 20.89 -12.77
N SER A 59 24.88 20.64 -13.92
CA SER A 59 25.67 21.63 -14.64
C SER A 59 24.81 22.79 -15.15
N GLU A 60 23.63 22.51 -15.71
CA GLU A 60 22.69 23.54 -16.17
C GLU A 60 22.20 24.44 -15.03
N LEU A 61 21.97 23.87 -13.84
CA LEU A 61 21.57 24.65 -12.67
C LEU A 61 22.70 25.56 -12.16
N ILE A 62 23.96 25.07 -12.19
CA ILE A 62 25.14 25.85 -11.81
C ILE A 62 25.37 26.97 -12.83
N GLN A 63 25.28 26.67 -14.12
CA GLN A 63 25.41 27.64 -15.20
C GLN A 63 24.36 28.75 -15.05
N ARG A 64 23.10 28.39 -14.84
CA ARG A 64 22.02 29.38 -14.66
C ARG A 64 22.20 30.28 -13.44
N LEU A 65 22.69 29.73 -12.33
CA LEU A 65 23.06 30.56 -11.15
C LEU A 65 24.25 31.47 -11.45
N SER A 66 25.22 31.01 -12.23
CA SER A 66 26.41 31.78 -12.59
C SER A 66 26.08 32.91 -13.57
N GLU A 67 25.25 32.64 -14.57
CA GLU A 67 24.73 33.64 -15.52
C GLU A 67 23.90 34.71 -14.79
N PHE A 68 23.04 34.30 -13.85
CA PHE A 68 22.30 35.24 -13.02
C PHE A 68 23.22 36.08 -12.11
N ALA A 69 24.26 35.46 -11.55
CA ALA A 69 25.27 36.14 -10.72
C ALA A 69 26.09 37.19 -11.51
N ALA A 70 26.26 37.00 -12.82
CA ALA A 70 27.03 37.88 -13.70
C ALA A 70 26.23 39.10 -14.21
N LYS A 71 24.92 39.13 -13.99
CA LYS A 71 23.99 40.20 -14.42
C LYS A 71 23.61 41.08 -13.23
N ASP A 72 24.60 41.57 -12.49
CA ASP A 72 24.40 42.39 -11.28
C ASP A 72 23.65 43.71 -11.57
N ASP A 73 23.91 44.32 -12.72
CA ASP A 73 23.21 45.52 -13.20
C ASP A 73 21.70 45.29 -13.44
N GLU A 74 21.28 44.08 -13.81
CA GLU A 74 19.87 43.76 -14.07
C GLU A 74 19.06 43.56 -12.77
N TRP A 75 19.72 43.33 -11.63
CA TRP A 75 19.03 43.11 -10.35
C TRP A 75 18.31 44.36 -9.83
N ILE A 76 18.77 45.53 -10.25
CA ILE A 76 18.27 46.83 -9.78
C ILE A 76 16.96 47.21 -10.47
N GLY A 77 16.70 46.68 -11.67
CA GLY A 77 15.51 46.99 -12.49
C GLY A 77 14.43 45.92 -12.47
N ALA A 78 14.79 44.66 -12.19
CA ALA A 78 13.80 43.61 -12.00
C ALA A 78 13.26 43.70 -10.58
N GLU A 79 11.98 44.05 -10.40
CA GLU A 79 11.26 43.70 -9.18
C GLU A 79 11.45 42.20 -8.97
N ILE A 80 12.36 41.82 -8.06
CA ILE A 80 12.60 40.42 -7.71
C ILE A 80 11.31 39.98 -7.06
N ASN A 81 10.45 39.37 -7.89
CA ASN A 81 9.07 39.07 -7.57
C ASN A 81 9.01 38.51 -6.15
N ASN A 82 8.38 39.29 -5.28
CA ASN A 82 8.10 38.92 -3.90
C ASN A 82 6.98 37.86 -3.94
N VAL A 83 7.28 36.70 -4.52
CA VAL A 83 6.44 35.51 -4.41
C VAL A 83 6.69 35.00 -3.00
N GLY A 84 6.12 35.71 -2.03
CA GLY A 84 6.06 35.32 -0.64
C GLY A 84 5.42 33.94 -0.57
N PHE A 85 6.26 32.91 -0.54
CA PHE A 85 5.84 31.61 -0.06
C PHE A 85 5.53 31.81 1.43
N PRO A 86 4.28 31.61 1.88
CA PRO A 86 3.95 31.79 3.28
C PRO A 86 4.82 30.87 4.12
N SER A 87 5.66 31.49 4.96
CA SER A 87 6.46 30.80 5.96
C SER A 87 5.52 30.01 6.86
N LYS A 88 5.73 28.70 6.93
CA LYS A 88 4.81 27.74 7.55
C LYS A 88 4.78 27.78 9.08
N HIS A 89 5.22 28.88 9.71
CA HIS A 89 5.38 28.98 11.16
C HIS A 89 4.83 30.26 11.83
N GLN A 90 4.03 31.08 11.16
CA GLN A 90 3.18 32.06 11.85
C GLN A 90 1.71 31.79 11.51
N SER A 91 1.03 31.14 12.45
CA SER A 91 -0.43 31.12 12.51
C SER A 91 -0.89 32.42 13.15
N ASP A 92 -1.13 33.43 12.32
CA ASP A 92 -2.16 34.42 12.63
C ASP A 92 -3.22 34.35 11.54
N GLU A 93 -4.44 34.22 12.03
CA GLU A 93 -5.67 33.94 11.31
C GLU A 93 -6.09 35.13 10.46
N VAL A 94 -5.54 35.22 9.25
CA VAL A 94 -6.07 36.14 8.23
C VAL A 94 -7.17 35.40 7.47
N GLN A 95 -8.42 35.73 7.79
CA GLN A 95 -9.60 35.37 6.99
C GLN A 95 -9.37 35.82 5.55
N ARG A 96 -9.14 34.86 4.64
CA ARG A 96 -9.22 35.13 3.20
C ARG A 96 -10.69 35.31 2.85
N VAL A 97 -11.09 36.56 2.63
CA VAL A 97 -12.37 36.90 2.01
C VAL A 97 -12.38 36.30 0.60
N VAL A 98 -13.25 35.31 0.39
CA VAL A 98 -13.50 34.74 -0.94
C VAL A 98 -14.23 35.82 -1.73
N ARG A 99 -13.55 36.45 -2.69
CA ARG A 99 -14.23 37.36 -3.63
C ARG A 99 -15.08 36.51 -4.57
N PRO A 100 -16.39 36.80 -4.74
CA PRO A 100 -17.17 36.18 -5.79
C PRO A 100 -16.55 36.53 -7.15
N LEU A 101 -16.52 35.54 -8.06
CA LEU A 101 -16.13 35.75 -9.44
C LEU A 101 -17.09 36.76 -10.06
N THR A 102 -16.55 37.72 -10.79
CA THR A 102 -17.36 38.65 -11.57
C THR A 102 -17.89 37.96 -12.82
N ASP A 103 -19.02 38.43 -13.35
CA ASP A 103 -19.64 37.84 -14.54
C ASP A 103 -18.68 37.84 -15.74
N ALA A 104 -17.85 38.87 -15.89
CA ALA A 104 -16.81 38.95 -16.91
C ALA A 104 -15.71 37.87 -16.76
N GLU A 105 -15.35 37.50 -15.53
CA GLU A 105 -14.40 36.40 -15.27
C GLU A 105 -15.04 35.04 -15.54
N SER A 106 -16.35 34.90 -15.33
CA SER A 106 -17.11 33.70 -15.70
C SER A 106 -17.18 33.55 -17.21
N GLU A 107 -17.57 34.61 -17.94
CA GLU A 107 -17.64 34.61 -19.41
C GLU A 107 -16.28 34.32 -20.06
N HIS A 108 -15.19 34.82 -19.48
CA HIS A 108 -13.84 34.52 -19.95
C HIS A 108 -13.48 33.03 -19.77
N ASN A 109 -13.83 32.44 -18.62
CA ASN A 109 -13.60 31.02 -18.38
C ASN A 109 -14.45 30.13 -19.30
N ASP A 110 -15.70 30.50 -19.54
CA ASP A 110 -16.60 29.76 -20.44
C ASP A 110 -16.12 29.86 -21.90
N SER A 111 -15.71 31.04 -22.35
CA SER A 111 -15.11 31.24 -23.68
C SER A 111 -13.83 30.43 -23.87
N TRP A 112 -13.00 30.36 -22.82
CA TRP A 112 -11.80 29.53 -22.82
C TRP A 112 -12.15 28.04 -22.90
N ALA A 113 -13.15 27.58 -22.13
CA ALA A 113 -13.60 26.19 -22.13
C ALA A 113 -14.14 25.76 -23.51
N ASP A 114 -14.94 26.60 -24.17
CA ASP A 114 -15.45 26.36 -25.52
C ASP A 114 -14.34 26.27 -26.58
N THR A 115 -13.32 27.12 -26.45
CA THR A 115 -12.16 27.11 -27.34
C THR A 115 -11.38 25.80 -27.21
N VAL A 116 -11.21 25.31 -25.98
CA VAL A 116 -10.56 24.02 -25.71
C VAL A 116 -11.37 22.86 -26.27
N LEU A 117 -12.70 22.87 -26.11
CA LEU A 117 -13.57 21.80 -26.64
C LEU A 117 -13.56 21.76 -28.17
N LYS A 118 -13.67 22.91 -28.85
CA LYS A 118 -13.58 23.00 -30.32
C LYS A 118 -12.23 22.51 -30.85
N SER A 119 -11.14 22.77 -30.14
CA SER A 119 -9.80 22.32 -30.57
C SER A 119 -9.62 20.79 -30.49
N ASN A 120 -10.45 20.10 -29.71
CA ASN A 120 -10.42 18.64 -29.57
C ASN A 120 -11.37 17.89 -30.53
N GLU A 121 -12.30 18.58 -31.17
CA GLU A 121 -13.14 18.03 -32.23
C GLU A 121 -12.39 18.01 -33.56
N ARG A 122 -11.45 17.08 -33.71
CA ARG A 122 -10.91 16.78 -35.05
C ARG A 122 -11.97 16.06 -35.88
N PRO A 123 -12.17 16.41 -37.16
CA PRO A 123 -13.15 15.74 -38.01
C PRO A 123 -12.77 14.26 -38.14
N ARG A 124 -13.67 13.36 -37.73
CA ARG A 124 -13.62 11.96 -38.13
C ARG A 124 -13.84 11.92 -39.64
N THR A 125 -12.75 11.85 -40.40
CA THR A 125 -12.81 11.63 -41.85
C THR A 125 -13.50 10.29 -42.11
N HIS A 126 -14.65 10.35 -42.76
CA HIS A 126 -15.38 9.21 -43.30
C HIS A 126 -14.45 8.36 -44.17
N ARG A 127 -14.21 7.12 -43.73
CA ARG A 127 -13.57 6.07 -44.53
C ARG A 127 -14.64 5.54 -45.49
N VAL A 128 -14.55 5.95 -46.75
CA VAL A 128 -15.36 5.41 -47.85
C VAL A 128 -14.93 3.97 -48.10
N ASN A 129 -15.91 3.05 -48.06
CA ASN A 129 -15.76 1.67 -48.52
C ASN A 129 -15.71 1.66 -50.05
N LEU A 130 -14.64 1.10 -50.61
CA LEU A 130 -14.63 0.55 -51.97
C LEU A 130 -14.35 -0.95 -51.84
N SER A 131 -15.21 -1.74 -52.46
CA SER A 131 -15.13 -3.20 -52.55
C SER A 131 -14.30 -3.67 -53.75
N ASP A 132 -13.89 -4.94 -53.64
CA ASP A 132 -13.51 -5.88 -54.70
C ASP A 132 -12.13 -5.78 -55.36
N ALA A 133 -11.23 -6.71 -54.96
CA ALA A 133 -10.75 -7.79 -55.84
C ALA A 133 -9.75 -8.70 -55.09
N ALA A 134 -9.74 -9.96 -55.51
CA ALA A 134 -9.14 -11.12 -54.86
C ALA A 134 -7.60 -11.22 -54.96
N THR A 135 -7.11 -12.30 -54.35
CA THR A 135 -5.84 -13.02 -54.53
C THR A 135 -4.58 -12.62 -53.73
N ASN A 136 -4.28 -13.49 -52.75
CA ASN A 136 -3.03 -14.25 -52.62
C ASN A 136 -1.91 -13.76 -51.65
N SER A 137 -1.45 -14.75 -50.86
CA SER A 137 -0.15 -14.91 -50.20
C SER A 137 0.35 -13.92 -49.13
N GLY A 138 0.37 -14.42 -47.89
CA GLY A 138 1.51 -14.38 -46.95
C GLY A 138 2.08 -13.04 -46.53
N SER A 139 1.84 -12.62 -45.28
CA SER A 139 2.76 -11.70 -44.59
C SER A 139 2.59 -11.72 -43.06
N ILE A 140 3.62 -12.26 -42.41
CA ILE A 140 4.36 -11.74 -41.25
C ILE A 140 3.59 -10.90 -40.21
N VAL A 141 3.65 -11.42 -38.98
CA VAL A 141 3.37 -10.78 -37.70
C VAL A 141 4.05 -9.41 -37.61
N SER A 142 3.27 -8.33 -37.54
CA SER A 142 3.77 -7.01 -37.16
C SER A 142 3.34 -6.73 -35.73
N GLU A 143 4.24 -7.04 -34.78
CA GLU A 143 4.15 -6.61 -33.39
C GLU A 143 4.06 -5.09 -33.34
N GLY A 144 3.00 -4.58 -32.72
CA GLY A 144 2.77 -3.17 -32.51
C GLY A 144 3.86 -2.53 -31.65
N ASN A 145 4.86 -1.96 -32.32
CA ASN A 145 5.77 -0.97 -31.77
C ASN A 145 4.96 0.25 -31.30
N THR A 146 4.62 0.26 -30.02
CA THR A 146 4.18 1.50 -29.37
C THR A 146 5.44 2.34 -29.19
N PRO A 147 5.57 3.51 -29.84
CA PRO A 147 6.79 4.30 -29.75
C PRO A 147 7.07 4.66 -28.27
N PRO A 148 8.32 4.55 -27.81
CA PRO A 148 8.69 4.87 -26.45
C PRO A 148 8.24 6.30 -26.15
N LEU A 149 7.36 6.44 -25.15
CA LEU A 149 6.86 7.73 -24.70
C LEU A 149 8.07 8.62 -24.37
N ASP A 150 8.13 9.77 -25.02
CA ASP A 150 9.14 10.79 -24.79
C ASP A 150 9.25 11.04 -23.27
N PRO A 151 10.44 10.84 -22.66
CA PRO A 151 10.64 11.05 -21.23
C PRO A 151 10.36 12.49 -20.77
N GLY A 152 10.26 13.45 -21.70
CA GLY A 152 9.82 14.83 -21.46
C GLY A 152 8.30 15.05 -21.53
N SER A 153 7.53 14.08 -22.02
CA SER A 153 6.08 14.20 -22.15
C SER A 153 5.43 14.46 -20.79
N TYR A 154 4.45 15.37 -20.77
CA TYR A 154 3.63 15.68 -19.60
C TYR A 154 3.02 14.41 -18.98
N ALA A 155 2.66 13.42 -19.81
CA ALA A 155 2.18 12.12 -19.35
C ALA A 155 3.25 11.33 -18.58
N ALA A 156 4.51 11.33 -19.05
CA ALA A 156 5.64 10.68 -18.37
C ALA A 156 5.99 11.38 -17.04
N ILE A 157 5.93 12.71 -17.00
CA ILE A 157 6.16 13.50 -15.79
C ILE A 157 5.05 13.24 -14.76
N THR A 158 3.80 13.22 -15.20
CA THR A 158 2.64 12.94 -14.35
C THR A 158 2.67 11.51 -13.81
N ALA A 159 3.04 10.53 -14.64
CA ALA A 159 3.23 9.14 -14.22
C ALA A 159 4.32 9.01 -13.13
N ARG A 160 5.48 9.68 -13.30
CA ARG A 160 6.56 9.68 -12.30
C ARG A 160 6.19 10.42 -11.00
N ARG A 161 5.30 11.41 -11.08
CA ARG A 161 4.78 12.13 -9.90
C ARG A 161 3.83 11.24 -9.10
N MET A 162 2.90 10.60 -9.80
CA MET A 162 1.98 9.61 -9.22
C MET A 162 2.75 8.44 -8.60
N GLU A 163 3.78 7.92 -9.27
CA GLU A 163 4.60 6.82 -8.76
C GLU A 163 5.30 7.18 -7.44
N ARG A 164 5.87 8.39 -7.34
CA ARG A 164 6.52 8.88 -6.11
C ARG A 164 5.52 9.05 -4.96
N GLU A 165 4.31 9.52 -5.26
CA GLU A 165 3.28 9.67 -4.23
C GLU A 165 2.77 8.30 -3.75
N VAL A 166 2.55 7.36 -4.67
CA VAL A 166 2.23 5.96 -4.33
C VAL A 166 3.33 5.34 -3.46
N ARG A 167 4.61 5.65 -3.70
CA ARG A 167 5.73 5.16 -2.88
C ARG A 167 5.69 5.72 -1.45
N ARG A 168 5.43 7.02 -1.29
CA ARG A 168 5.28 7.65 0.04
C ARG A 168 4.08 7.08 0.81
N GLU A 169 2.94 6.95 0.15
CA GLU A 169 1.75 6.36 0.78
C GLU A 169 2.01 4.90 1.20
N SER A 170 2.67 4.13 0.35
CA SER A 170 3.07 2.74 0.65
C SER A 170 3.95 2.64 1.90
N GLU A 171 4.91 3.55 2.08
CA GLU A 171 5.75 3.60 3.30
C GLU A 171 4.95 3.93 4.57
N VAL A 172 3.95 4.80 4.46
CA VAL A 172 3.06 5.13 5.59
C VAL A 172 2.20 3.93 5.95
N TRP A 173 1.58 3.28 4.97
CA TRP A 173 0.79 2.05 5.17
C TRP A 173 1.65 0.91 5.75
N SER A 174 2.91 0.82 5.31
CA SER A 174 3.91 -0.12 5.84
C SER A 174 4.13 0.06 7.35
N LYS A 175 4.33 1.30 7.82
CA LYS A 175 4.48 1.61 9.26
C LYS A 175 3.20 1.32 10.05
N VAL A 176 2.04 1.52 9.44
CA VAL A 176 0.74 1.25 10.08
C VAL A 176 0.49 -0.26 10.21
N LEU A 177 0.78 -1.05 9.18
CA LEU A 177 0.71 -2.51 9.21
C LEU A 177 1.67 -3.09 10.26
N ASP A 178 2.91 -2.59 10.32
CA ASP A 178 3.88 -3.06 11.31
C ASP A 178 3.41 -2.80 12.75
N LYS A 179 2.74 -1.67 13.01
CA LYS A 179 2.12 -1.39 14.32
C LYS A 179 0.93 -2.28 14.63
N LEU A 180 0.10 -2.62 13.65
CA LEU A 180 -1.06 -3.50 13.88
C LEU A 180 -0.61 -4.91 14.27
N HIS A 181 0.39 -5.44 13.58
CA HIS A 181 0.90 -6.76 13.92
C HIS A 181 1.68 -6.80 15.25
N ASP A 182 2.33 -5.70 15.65
CA ASP A 182 2.91 -5.58 16.99
C ASP A 182 1.82 -5.63 18.08
N ILE A 183 0.64 -5.08 17.80
CA ILE A 183 -0.52 -5.17 18.70
C ILE A 183 -1.05 -6.61 18.75
N ASP A 184 -1.25 -7.27 17.61
CA ASP A 184 -1.73 -8.66 17.57
C ASP A 184 -0.76 -9.62 18.28
N ALA A 185 0.55 -9.45 18.08
CA ALA A 185 1.57 -10.25 18.77
C ALA A 185 1.55 -10.04 20.29
N LYS A 186 1.30 -8.80 20.75
CA LYS A 186 1.14 -8.50 22.18
C LYS A 186 -0.11 -9.15 22.75
N ILE A 187 -1.24 -9.13 22.03
CA ILE A 187 -2.49 -9.77 22.47
C ILE A 187 -2.29 -11.28 22.64
N VAL A 188 -1.67 -11.94 21.65
CA VAL A 188 -1.42 -13.39 21.71
C VAL A 188 -0.50 -13.73 22.89
N ASN A 189 0.63 -13.00 23.05
CA ASN A 189 1.54 -13.25 24.18
C ASN A 189 0.89 -13.04 25.55
N THR A 190 0.02 -12.03 25.68
CA THR A 190 -0.75 -11.80 26.92
C THR A 190 -1.70 -12.95 27.21
N LEU A 191 -2.44 -13.44 26.19
CA LEU A 191 -3.36 -14.57 26.35
C LEU A 191 -2.64 -15.87 26.74
N VAL A 192 -1.50 -16.16 26.11
CA VAL A 192 -0.66 -17.32 26.45
C VAL A 192 -0.13 -17.20 27.89
N SER A 193 0.31 -16.01 28.30
CA SER A 193 0.81 -15.78 29.67
C SER A 193 -0.28 -15.97 30.74
N HIS A 194 -1.54 -15.63 30.44
CA HIS A 194 -2.66 -15.87 31.35
C HIS A 194 -3.05 -17.35 31.44
N ALA A 195 -2.97 -18.10 30.33
CA ALA A 195 -3.24 -19.53 30.33
C ALA A 195 -2.22 -20.32 31.18
N SER A 196 -0.94 -19.93 31.15
CA SER A 196 0.12 -20.60 31.92
C SER A 196 0.09 -20.29 33.42
N GLN A 197 -0.55 -19.20 33.85
CA GLN A 197 -0.65 -18.85 35.28
C GLN A 197 -1.90 -19.46 35.96
N SER A 198 -2.86 -19.97 35.19
CA SER A 198 -4.12 -20.53 35.70
C SER A 198 -4.02 -22.00 36.13
N SER A 199 -2.90 -22.69 35.90
CA SER A 199 -2.77 -24.14 36.16
C SER A 199 -2.29 -24.49 37.58
N GLY A 200 -2.16 -23.51 38.47
CA GLY A 200 -1.53 -23.67 39.80
C GLY A 200 -2.46 -23.75 41.01
N SER A 201 -3.77 -23.94 40.84
CA SER A 201 -4.69 -24.11 41.99
C SER A 201 -5.72 -25.20 41.71
N SER A 202 -5.29 -26.45 41.93
CA SER A 202 -6.16 -27.62 41.96
C SER A 202 -6.81 -27.71 43.35
N GLY A 203 -7.97 -27.08 43.49
CA GLY A 203 -8.95 -27.44 44.50
C GLY A 203 -9.73 -28.65 44.01
N ARG A 204 -9.33 -29.84 44.47
CA ARG A 204 -9.99 -31.11 44.22
C ARG A 204 -11.39 -31.09 44.86
N VAL A 205 -12.43 -30.91 44.05
CA VAL A 205 -13.82 -31.18 44.43
C VAL A 205 -14.18 -32.55 43.86
N GLU A 206 -14.27 -33.54 44.75
CA GLU A 206 -14.82 -34.86 44.44
C GLU A 206 -16.34 -34.75 44.31
N ILE A 207 -16.86 -35.04 43.11
CA ILE A 207 -18.28 -35.27 42.91
C ILE A 207 -18.44 -36.74 42.56
N SER A 208 -18.87 -37.52 43.56
CA SER A 208 -19.39 -38.87 43.36
C SER A 208 -20.70 -38.82 42.60
N VAL A 209 -20.78 -39.52 41.47
CA VAL A 209 -22.05 -39.87 40.82
C VAL A 209 -22.06 -41.37 40.59
N SER A 210 -23.03 -42.03 41.23
CA SER A 210 -23.29 -43.45 41.13
C SER A 210 -24.04 -43.79 39.84
N GLU A 211 -23.45 -44.71 39.07
CA GLU A 211 -24.02 -45.96 38.55
C GLU A 211 -25.53 -46.06 38.23
N ALA A 212 -25.85 -46.42 36.98
CA ALA A 212 -26.76 -47.52 36.65
C ALA A 212 -26.74 -47.88 35.15
N ALA A 213 -26.57 -49.19 34.88
CA ALA A 213 -27.08 -49.99 33.76
C ALA A 213 -26.58 -49.66 32.33
N ASP A 214 -26.49 -50.57 31.37
CA ASP A 214 -26.46 -52.03 31.20
C ASP A 214 -26.12 -52.20 29.69
N THR A 215 -25.93 -53.42 29.19
CA THR A 215 -25.82 -53.84 27.75
C THR A 215 -24.40 -54.17 27.24
N SER A 216 -23.91 -55.33 27.67
CA SER A 216 -23.79 -56.58 26.87
C SER A 216 -23.22 -56.57 25.42
N ILE A 217 -22.32 -57.55 25.21
CA ILE A 217 -22.06 -58.36 23.98
C ILE A 217 -21.10 -57.79 22.91
N SER A 218 -19.84 -58.25 22.91
CA SER A 218 -19.41 -59.31 21.98
C SER A 218 -17.93 -59.65 22.10
N ASP A 219 -17.74 -60.92 22.38
CA ASP A 219 -16.52 -61.69 22.46
C ASP A 219 -16.01 -62.03 21.05
N SER A 220 -14.71 -61.94 20.81
CA SER A 220 -14.04 -62.62 19.68
C SER A 220 -12.55 -62.75 19.98
N ALA A 221 -12.24 -63.90 20.55
CA ALA A 221 -10.92 -64.44 20.73
C ALA A 221 -10.20 -64.67 19.39
N PHE A 222 -8.93 -64.23 19.31
CA PHE A 222 -7.95 -64.80 18.40
C PHE A 222 -6.75 -65.36 19.20
N PRO A 223 -6.24 -66.55 18.86
CA PRO A 223 -5.23 -67.25 19.65
C PRO A 223 -3.81 -66.68 19.44
N SER A 224 -3.10 -66.55 20.55
CA SER A 224 -1.69 -66.23 20.66
C SER A 224 -0.80 -67.25 19.93
N ALA A 225 0.10 -66.76 19.09
CA ALA A 225 1.27 -67.51 18.63
C ALA A 225 2.46 -67.31 19.59
N PRO A 226 3.33 -68.32 19.78
CA PRO A 226 4.42 -68.29 20.76
C PRO A 226 5.63 -67.48 20.25
N SER A 227 6.13 -66.60 21.10
CA SER A 227 7.36 -65.82 20.90
C SER A 227 8.62 -66.70 20.95
N PRO A 228 9.62 -66.49 20.07
CA PRO A 228 10.96 -67.09 20.20
C PRO A 228 11.81 -66.40 21.29
N PRO A 229 12.86 -67.08 21.78
CA PRO A 229 13.60 -66.68 22.97
C PRO A 229 14.46 -65.43 22.78
N ILE A 230 14.41 -64.59 23.81
CA ILE A 230 15.20 -63.40 24.07
C ILE A 230 16.70 -63.75 24.04
N GLN A 231 17.41 -63.25 23.02
CA GLN A 231 18.86 -63.04 23.13
C GLN A 231 19.08 -61.58 23.54
N GLN A 232 19.45 -61.39 24.80
CA GLN A 232 19.98 -60.11 25.31
C GLN A 232 21.34 -59.84 24.67
N PRO A 233 21.52 -58.76 23.90
CA PRO A 233 22.84 -58.23 23.60
C PRO A 233 23.40 -57.55 24.85
N ALA A 234 24.67 -57.79 25.11
CA ALA A 234 25.46 -57.23 26.20
C ALA A 234 25.28 -55.71 26.35
N ALA A 235 25.26 -55.26 27.60
CA ALA A 235 25.22 -53.87 28.02
C ALA A 235 26.32 -53.04 27.33
N VAL A 236 25.94 -52.27 26.33
CA VAL A 236 26.73 -51.14 25.83
C VAL A 236 26.69 -50.04 26.89
N PRO A 237 27.83 -49.41 27.23
CA PRO A 237 27.87 -48.37 28.24
C PRO A 237 27.03 -47.19 27.75
N VAL A 238 25.98 -46.88 28.51
CA VAL A 238 25.20 -45.65 28.38
C VAL A 238 26.15 -44.50 28.71
N ALA A 239 26.87 -44.03 27.68
CA ALA A 239 27.55 -42.76 27.72
C ALA A 239 26.44 -41.70 27.88
N SER A 240 26.35 -41.16 29.10
CA SER A 240 25.52 -40.02 29.44
C SER A 240 25.80 -38.90 28.46
N ARG A 241 24.97 -38.83 27.41
CA ARG A 241 25.01 -37.79 26.39
C ARG A 241 24.66 -36.50 27.13
N PRO A 242 25.58 -35.55 27.29
CA PRO A 242 25.25 -34.29 27.95
C PRO A 242 24.09 -33.67 27.18
N SER A 243 23.04 -33.29 27.91
CA SER A 243 21.86 -32.60 27.39
C SER A 243 22.33 -31.27 26.79
N GLN A 244 22.72 -31.30 25.52
CA GLN A 244 23.24 -30.15 24.76
C GLN A 244 22.10 -29.19 24.32
N TRP A 245 20.89 -29.38 24.85
CA TRP A 245 19.69 -28.65 24.47
C TRP A 245 19.40 -27.41 25.34
N ASP A 246 20.20 -27.14 26.37
CA ASP A 246 19.93 -26.03 27.30
C ASP A 246 20.57 -24.69 26.93
N GLN A 247 21.14 -24.56 25.73
CA GLN A 247 21.38 -23.23 25.18
C GLN A 247 20.10 -22.74 24.49
N PRO A 248 19.42 -21.69 25.00
CA PRO A 248 18.32 -21.07 24.28
C PRO A 248 18.89 -20.52 22.98
N ASN A 249 18.70 -21.29 21.92
CA ASN A 249 19.25 -20.99 20.63
C ASN A 249 18.55 -19.72 20.15
N SER A 250 19.18 -18.56 20.36
CA SER A 250 18.59 -17.22 20.15
C SER A 250 18.12 -16.97 18.70
N ASN A 251 18.49 -17.89 17.82
CA ASN A 251 18.12 -17.95 16.41
C ASN A 251 16.83 -18.74 16.14
N LEU A 252 16.27 -19.49 17.08
CA LEU A 252 14.98 -20.15 16.90
C LEU A 252 13.83 -19.14 17.06
N LYS A 253 12.84 -19.24 16.17
CA LYS A 253 11.58 -18.49 16.23
C LYS A 253 10.42 -19.45 16.04
N MET A 254 9.45 -19.32 16.92
CA MET A 254 8.15 -19.96 16.81
C MET A 254 7.16 -18.97 16.20
N VAL A 255 6.40 -19.43 15.21
CA VAL A 255 5.34 -18.68 14.55
C VAL A 255 4.13 -19.59 14.35
N ILE A 256 2.93 -19.03 14.26
CA ILE A 256 1.71 -19.80 14.01
C ILE A 256 1.41 -19.76 12.51
N LEU A 257 1.37 -20.93 11.86
CA LEU A 257 1.01 -21.10 10.46
C LEU A 257 -0.38 -21.76 10.38
N GLY A 258 -1.43 -20.94 10.34
CA GLY A 258 -2.81 -21.43 10.43
C GLY A 258 -3.12 -21.84 11.86
N ASN A 259 -3.27 -23.15 12.10
CA ASN A 259 -3.55 -23.71 13.42
C ASN A 259 -2.35 -24.48 13.99
N GLU A 260 -1.18 -24.39 13.36
CA GLU A 260 0.01 -25.16 13.74
C GLU A 260 1.15 -24.23 14.17
N GLU A 261 1.79 -24.58 15.28
CA GLU A 261 3.04 -23.93 15.71
C GLU A 261 4.20 -24.43 14.85
N PHE A 262 4.95 -23.50 14.25
CA PHE A 262 6.09 -23.79 13.42
C PHE A 262 7.33 -23.09 13.98
N THR A 263 8.31 -23.89 14.37
CA THR A 263 9.61 -23.39 14.85
C THR A 263 10.66 -23.51 13.76
N PHE A 264 11.37 -22.42 13.48
CA PHE A 264 12.44 -22.39 12.49
C PHE A 264 13.66 -21.60 12.99
N ASP A 265 14.82 -21.90 12.41
CA ASP A 265 16.04 -21.13 12.61
C ASP A 265 16.06 -19.97 11.61
N LYS A 266 16.17 -18.74 12.13
CA LYS A 266 16.26 -17.51 11.32
C LYS A 266 17.39 -17.56 10.30
N THR A 267 18.51 -18.18 10.66
CA THR A 267 19.70 -18.24 9.80
C THR A 267 19.51 -19.13 8.59
N GLN A 268 18.54 -20.06 8.66
CA GLN A 268 18.24 -21.04 7.61
C GLN A 268 17.11 -20.60 6.67
N VAL A 269 16.56 -19.39 6.85
CA VAL A 269 15.50 -18.88 5.96
C VAL A 269 16.12 -18.47 4.62
N PRO A 270 15.74 -19.10 3.49
CA PRO A 270 16.30 -18.79 2.18
C PRO A 270 15.84 -17.39 1.72
N ASP A 271 16.51 -16.85 0.69
CA ASP A 271 16.03 -15.61 0.09
C ASP A 271 14.67 -15.84 -0.57
N PRO A 272 13.79 -14.83 -0.52
CA PRO A 272 12.51 -14.93 -1.16
C PRO A 272 12.67 -15.16 -2.66
N PRO A 273 11.87 -16.06 -3.25
CA PRO A 273 11.93 -16.30 -4.68
C PRO A 273 11.49 -15.04 -5.42
N LEU A 274 12.23 -14.69 -6.49
CA LEU A 274 11.96 -13.54 -7.36
C LEU A 274 10.79 -13.82 -8.34
N ARG A 275 9.69 -14.36 -7.83
CA ARG A 275 8.49 -14.66 -8.63
C ARG A 275 7.55 -13.47 -8.62
N HIS A 276 7.12 -13.06 -9.81
CA HIS A 276 6.08 -12.05 -10.00
C HIS A 276 4.83 -12.69 -10.60
N PHE A 277 3.67 -12.38 -10.03
CA PHE A 277 2.37 -12.91 -10.48
C PHE A 277 1.59 -11.95 -11.39
N SER A 278 2.26 -10.94 -11.96
CA SER A 278 1.59 -9.93 -12.80
C SER A 278 1.04 -10.49 -14.11
N LYS A 279 1.55 -11.63 -14.58
CA LYS A 279 1.09 -12.34 -15.78
C LYS A 279 0.14 -13.50 -15.50
N ASP A 280 0.12 -13.98 -14.26
CA ASP A 280 -0.60 -15.20 -13.87
C ASP A 280 -1.15 -15.07 -12.45
N ILE A 281 -2.30 -14.39 -12.36
CA ILE A 281 -3.00 -14.16 -11.08
C ILE A 281 -3.65 -15.46 -10.59
N SER A 282 -4.04 -16.36 -11.50
CA SER A 282 -4.53 -17.69 -11.16
C SER A 282 -3.49 -18.49 -10.38
N CYS A 283 -2.23 -18.45 -10.82
CA CYS A 283 -1.14 -19.04 -10.07
C CYS A 283 -0.93 -18.36 -8.71
N LEU A 284 -1.09 -17.04 -8.59
CA LEU A 284 -1.05 -16.39 -7.28
C LEU A 284 -2.08 -16.99 -6.32
N PHE A 285 -3.32 -17.20 -6.78
CA PHE A 285 -4.37 -17.74 -5.92
C PHE A 285 -4.05 -19.14 -5.40
N ARG A 286 -3.43 -20.00 -6.23
CA ARG A 286 -2.97 -21.32 -5.81
C ARG A 286 -1.81 -21.22 -4.80
N GLU A 287 -0.76 -20.47 -5.16
CA GLU A 287 0.44 -20.30 -4.31
C GLU A 287 0.13 -19.54 -3.00
N TRP A 288 -0.97 -18.79 -2.95
CA TRP A 288 -1.40 -18.13 -1.73
C TRP A 288 -1.79 -19.12 -0.64
N GLU A 289 -2.49 -20.19 -1.02
CA GLU A 289 -2.95 -21.23 -0.10
C GLU A 289 -1.90 -22.34 0.05
N ASP A 290 -1.32 -22.79 -1.06
CA ASP A 290 -0.38 -23.91 -1.13
C ASP A 290 0.80 -23.52 -2.02
N SER A 291 1.92 -23.12 -1.41
CA SER A 291 3.14 -22.75 -2.16
C SER A 291 4.30 -23.68 -1.90
N GLU A 292 4.95 -24.10 -2.99
CA GLU A 292 6.24 -24.80 -2.92
C GLU A 292 7.45 -23.89 -3.15
N LEU A 293 7.21 -22.60 -3.42
CA LEU A 293 8.26 -21.66 -3.80
C LEU A 293 9.24 -21.36 -2.68
N LEU A 294 8.78 -21.44 -1.43
CA LEU A 294 9.57 -21.22 -0.24
C LEU A 294 9.53 -22.48 0.62
N LYS A 295 10.69 -23.07 0.88
CA LYS A 295 10.82 -24.22 1.80
C LYS A 295 11.74 -23.83 2.96
N VAL A 296 11.26 -23.98 4.19
CA VAL A 296 12.04 -23.76 5.42
C VAL A 296 12.11 -25.09 6.16
N HIS A 297 13.32 -25.63 6.34
CA HIS A 297 13.54 -27.00 6.85
C HIS A 297 12.75 -28.06 6.08
N GLY A 298 12.71 -27.96 4.75
CA GLY A 298 11.97 -28.88 3.88
C GLY A 298 10.45 -28.67 3.87
N ARG A 299 9.90 -27.86 4.77
CA ARG A 299 8.46 -27.58 4.81
C ARG A 299 8.08 -26.44 3.86
N PRO A 300 7.10 -26.64 2.95
CA PRO A 300 6.58 -25.58 2.09
C PRO A 300 5.87 -24.50 2.89
N ILE A 301 6.09 -23.23 2.54
CA ILE A 301 5.50 -22.06 3.19
C ILE A 301 4.64 -21.28 2.19
N PRO A 302 3.31 -21.34 2.30
CA PRO A 302 2.37 -20.55 1.50
C PRO A 302 2.65 -19.04 1.51
N VAL A 303 2.35 -18.35 0.41
CA VAL A 303 2.65 -16.91 0.24
C VAL A 303 1.98 -16.05 1.32
N LYS A 304 0.80 -16.44 1.82
CA LYS A 304 0.10 -15.73 2.91
C LYS A 304 0.93 -15.60 4.19
N TYR A 305 1.84 -16.53 4.45
CA TYR A 305 2.67 -16.55 5.66
C TYR A 305 4.03 -15.89 5.50
N TRP A 306 4.42 -15.47 4.30
CA TRP A 306 5.74 -14.85 4.06
C TRP A 306 5.97 -13.59 4.92
N SER A 307 4.91 -12.83 5.22
CA SER A 307 5.00 -11.65 6.07
C SER A 307 5.39 -11.97 7.52
N VAL A 308 5.11 -13.18 8.00
CA VAL A 308 5.44 -13.65 9.36
C VAL A 308 6.89 -14.15 9.41
N ILE A 309 7.33 -14.84 8.35
CA ILE A 309 8.69 -15.37 8.23
C ILE A 309 9.74 -14.28 8.00
N TYR A 310 9.48 -13.31 7.10
CA TYR A 310 10.49 -12.33 6.67
C TYR A 310 10.50 -11.02 7.47
N LYS A 311 9.47 -10.74 8.29
CA LYS A 311 9.42 -9.48 9.05
C LYS A 311 10.63 -9.31 9.97
N LYS A 312 11.02 -8.06 10.23
CA LYS A 312 12.19 -7.71 11.05
C LYS A 312 12.15 -8.33 12.46
N SER A 313 10.97 -8.53 13.05
CA SER A 313 10.79 -9.22 14.32
C SER A 313 11.27 -10.69 14.30
N ALA A 314 11.29 -11.30 13.11
CA ALA A 314 11.84 -12.62 12.84
C ALA A 314 13.32 -12.59 12.42
N GLY A 315 13.98 -11.43 12.32
CA GLY A 315 15.44 -11.27 12.42
C GLY A 315 16.33 -11.78 11.27
N ALA A 316 15.83 -12.51 10.28
CA ALA A 316 16.69 -13.11 9.25
C ALA A 316 17.09 -12.13 8.13
N LYS A 317 16.11 -11.46 7.51
CA LYS A 317 16.30 -10.82 6.18
C LYS A 317 15.47 -9.56 5.98
N ALA A 318 15.65 -8.57 6.87
CA ALA A 318 14.89 -7.31 6.84
C ALA A 318 14.97 -6.56 5.49
N LYS A 319 16.11 -6.63 4.79
CA LYS A 319 16.28 -6.04 3.45
C LYS A 319 15.43 -6.76 2.39
N ALA A 320 15.40 -8.09 2.43
CA ALA A 320 14.60 -8.89 1.50
C ALA A 320 13.09 -8.64 1.70
N TRP A 321 12.64 -8.55 2.95
CA TRP A 321 11.27 -8.16 3.26
C TRP A 321 10.93 -6.78 2.71
N ALA A 322 11.81 -5.79 2.91
CA ALA A 322 11.58 -4.43 2.42
C ALA A 322 11.42 -4.38 0.89
N ALA A 323 12.14 -5.23 0.15
CA ALA A 323 12.02 -5.34 -1.30
C ALA A 323 10.68 -5.97 -1.73
N MET A 324 10.22 -7.05 -1.09
CA MET A 324 8.99 -7.75 -1.50
C MET A 324 7.70 -7.16 -0.92
N LYS A 325 7.77 -6.41 0.20
CA LYS A 325 6.60 -6.00 1.00
C LYS A 325 5.52 -5.31 0.16
N LYS A 326 5.94 -4.51 -0.82
CA LYS A 326 5.03 -3.81 -1.74
C LYS A 326 4.25 -4.81 -2.61
N GLU A 327 4.97 -5.75 -3.24
CA GLU A 327 4.37 -6.79 -4.10
C GLU A 327 3.45 -7.69 -3.29
N TRP A 328 3.91 -8.17 -2.13
CA TRP A 328 3.10 -8.98 -1.22
C TRP A 328 1.81 -8.26 -0.80
N GLY A 329 1.87 -6.96 -0.52
CA GLY A 329 0.69 -6.15 -0.20
C GLY A 329 -0.31 -6.08 -1.37
N ASN A 330 0.19 -5.95 -2.60
CA ASN A 330 -0.65 -5.99 -3.79
C ASN A 330 -1.29 -7.36 -3.99
N TRP A 331 -0.53 -8.44 -3.82
CA TRP A 331 -1.04 -9.81 -3.90
C TRP A 331 -2.14 -10.05 -2.88
N LYS A 332 -1.93 -9.62 -1.63
CA LYS A 332 -2.95 -9.72 -0.58
C LYS A 332 -4.27 -9.06 -1.00
N TYR A 333 -4.23 -7.89 -1.62
CA TYR A 333 -5.47 -7.23 -2.07
C TYR A 333 -6.20 -8.00 -3.17
N LEU A 334 -5.48 -8.65 -4.08
CA LEU A 334 -6.10 -9.49 -5.10
C LEU A 334 -6.75 -10.72 -4.48
N VAL A 335 -6.08 -11.38 -3.53
CA VAL A 335 -6.64 -12.56 -2.87
C VAL A 335 -7.80 -12.20 -1.96
N ASP A 336 -7.70 -11.13 -1.17
CA ASP A 336 -8.80 -10.63 -0.33
C ASP A 336 -10.06 -10.36 -1.20
N GLU A 337 -9.88 -9.80 -2.40
CA GLU A 337 -10.97 -9.57 -3.34
C GLU A 337 -11.56 -10.87 -3.90
N LYS A 338 -10.71 -11.84 -4.28
CA LYS A 338 -11.16 -13.17 -4.73
C LYS A 338 -11.98 -13.86 -3.63
N VAL A 339 -11.52 -13.79 -2.37
CA VAL A 339 -12.25 -14.33 -1.22
C VAL A 339 -13.58 -13.59 -1.04
N ARG A 340 -13.63 -12.26 -1.18
CA ARG A 340 -14.86 -11.46 -1.13
C ARG A 340 -15.87 -11.87 -2.20
N LEU A 341 -15.40 -12.20 -3.41
CA LEU A 341 -16.23 -12.65 -4.53
C LEU A 341 -16.57 -14.15 -4.48
N GLY A 342 -15.99 -14.89 -3.54
CA GLY A 342 -16.27 -16.30 -3.26
C GLY A 342 -15.52 -17.30 -4.16
N SER A 343 -15.22 -16.95 -5.41
CA SER A 343 -14.51 -17.84 -6.33
C SER A 343 -13.60 -17.11 -7.31
N GLU A 344 -12.68 -17.87 -7.93
CA GLU A 344 -11.83 -17.33 -9.00
C GLU A 344 -12.64 -16.97 -10.27
N ASP A 345 -13.66 -17.75 -10.60
CA ASP A 345 -14.53 -17.46 -11.76
C ASP A 345 -15.35 -16.19 -11.53
N ALA A 346 -15.85 -15.98 -10.31
CA ALA A 346 -16.54 -14.74 -9.93
C ALA A 346 -15.58 -13.54 -9.99
N PHE A 347 -14.33 -13.73 -9.55
CA PHE A 347 -13.28 -12.73 -9.68
C PHE A 347 -13.04 -12.34 -11.14
N TRP A 348 -12.83 -13.31 -12.03
CA TRP A 348 -12.60 -12.98 -13.44
C TRP A 348 -13.83 -12.41 -14.13
N ARG A 349 -15.05 -12.81 -13.74
CA ARG A 349 -16.28 -12.21 -14.26
C ARG A 349 -16.38 -10.71 -13.94
N GLU A 350 -16.02 -10.32 -12.72
CA GLU A 350 -15.98 -8.92 -12.28
C GLU A 350 -14.85 -8.13 -12.98
N TYR A 351 -13.70 -8.77 -13.20
CA TYR A 351 -12.50 -8.14 -13.77
C TYR A 351 -12.26 -8.55 -15.24
N THR A 352 -13.34 -8.67 -16.01
CA THR A 352 -13.31 -8.84 -17.46
C THR A 352 -14.03 -7.66 -18.12
N SER A 353 -13.41 -7.09 -19.14
CA SER A 353 -13.97 -6.02 -19.95
C SER A 353 -15.18 -6.53 -20.75
N SER A 354 -16.02 -5.63 -21.25
CA SER A 354 -17.22 -5.99 -22.03
C SER A 354 -16.90 -6.74 -23.33
N ASP A 355 -15.66 -6.63 -23.82
CA ASP A 355 -15.13 -7.38 -24.97
C ASP A 355 -14.69 -8.82 -24.62
N GLY A 356 -14.84 -9.24 -23.35
CA GLY A 356 -14.37 -10.54 -22.87
C GLY A 356 -12.88 -10.57 -22.50
N THR A 357 -12.16 -9.45 -22.64
CA THR A 357 -10.74 -9.39 -22.29
C THR A 357 -10.55 -9.21 -20.78
N ARG A 358 -9.83 -10.13 -20.14
CA ARG A 358 -9.45 -10.02 -18.72
C ARG A 358 -8.62 -8.76 -18.47
N PHE A 359 -8.90 -8.06 -17.38
CA PHE A 359 -8.10 -6.90 -16.97
C PHE A 359 -6.65 -7.31 -16.65
N ARG A 360 -5.70 -6.47 -17.04
CA ARG A 360 -4.30 -6.63 -16.65
C ARG A 360 -4.15 -6.41 -15.15
N TYR A 361 -3.13 -7.03 -14.55
CA TYR A 361 -2.80 -6.91 -13.12
C TYR A 361 -2.89 -5.48 -12.58
N GLN A 362 -2.28 -4.50 -13.26
CA GLN A 362 -2.29 -3.11 -12.81
C GLN A 362 -3.69 -2.45 -12.91
N GLN A 363 -4.50 -2.84 -13.90
CA GLN A 363 -5.88 -2.34 -14.04
C GLN A 363 -6.73 -2.82 -12.86
N ILE A 364 -6.63 -4.10 -12.50
CA ILE A 364 -7.32 -4.66 -11.32
C ILE A 364 -6.90 -3.93 -10.05
N LEU A 365 -5.59 -3.76 -9.82
CA LEU A 365 -5.10 -3.03 -8.64
C LEU A 365 -5.60 -1.58 -8.58
N ASN A 366 -5.68 -0.89 -9.73
CA ASN A 366 -6.21 0.47 -9.80
C ASN A 366 -7.71 0.50 -9.46
N CYS A 367 -8.50 -0.43 -10.00
CA CYS A 367 -9.92 -0.58 -9.66
C CYS A 367 -10.08 -0.82 -8.16
N LEU A 368 -9.34 -1.79 -7.59
CA LEU A 368 -9.36 -2.08 -6.14
C LEU A 368 -8.94 -0.89 -5.28
N LYS A 369 -7.97 -0.09 -5.74
CA LYS A 369 -7.54 1.13 -5.04
C LYS A 369 -8.67 2.17 -5.05
N ASN A 370 -9.31 2.37 -6.19
CA ASN A 370 -10.42 3.32 -6.36
C ASN A 370 -11.65 2.90 -5.55
N ASN A 371 -12.03 1.62 -5.61
CA ASN A 371 -13.16 1.08 -4.84
C ASN A 371 -12.96 1.27 -3.33
N ARG A 372 -11.74 1.03 -2.83
CA ARG A 372 -11.42 1.28 -1.41
C ARG A 372 -11.39 2.75 -1.06
N LYS A 373 -10.91 3.61 -1.96
CA LYS A 373 -10.96 5.06 -1.75
C LYS A 373 -12.41 5.53 -1.62
N HIS A 374 -13.28 5.09 -2.52
CA HIS A 374 -14.70 5.44 -2.49
C HIS A 374 -15.39 4.88 -1.24
N ALA A 375 -15.19 3.60 -0.91
CA ALA A 375 -15.74 3.00 0.30
C ALA A 375 -15.25 3.69 1.59
N ASN A 376 -13.97 4.08 1.65
CA ASN A 376 -13.45 4.83 2.79
C ASN A 376 -14.03 6.24 2.86
N ALA A 377 -14.27 6.90 1.73
CA ALA A 377 -14.92 8.22 1.71
C ALA A 377 -16.37 8.11 2.21
N GLN A 378 -17.12 7.11 1.73
CA GLN A 378 -18.49 6.82 2.17
C GLN A 378 -18.53 6.55 3.69
N ASP A 379 -17.71 5.61 4.19
CA ASP A 379 -17.66 5.29 5.62
C ASP A 379 -17.23 6.49 6.48
N ALA A 380 -16.31 7.32 5.98
CA ALA A 380 -15.90 8.53 6.68
C ALA A 380 -17.02 9.57 6.72
N ALA A 381 -17.76 9.75 5.62
CA ALA A 381 -18.91 10.63 5.55
C ALA A 381 -20.05 10.13 6.46
N THR A 382 -20.33 8.82 6.47
CA THR A 382 -21.31 8.22 7.39
C THR A 382 -20.91 8.45 8.85
N ALA A 383 -19.63 8.24 9.20
CA ALA A 383 -19.14 8.51 10.54
C ALA A 383 -19.29 10.00 10.90
N GLN A 384 -18.93 10.91 10.00
CA GLN A 384 -19.08 12.34 10.22
C GLN A 384 -20.55 12.72 10.41
N ALA A 385 -21.45 12.25 9.55
CA ALA A 385 -22.89 12.50 9.66
C ALA A 385 -23.45 11.98 10.99
N TYR A 386 -23.06 10.77 11.41
CA TYR A 386 -23.50 10.17 12.68
C TYR A 386 -23.14 11.03 13.90
N PHE A 387 -21.97 11.70 13.88
CA PHE A 387 -21.51 12.59 14.96
C PHE A 387 -21.76 14.08 14.68
N ASN A 388 -22.75 14.43 13.84
CA ASN A 388 -23.09 15.81 13.47
C ASN A 388 -21.86 16.62 12.99
N ASN A 389 -21.03 16.01 12.14
CA ASN A 389 -19.76 16.52 11.60
C ASN A 389 -18.67 16.81 12.66
N ASN A 390 -18.84 16.37 13.91
CA ASN A 390 -17.86 16.56 14.98
C ASN A 390 -17.41 15.22 15.58
N LEU A 391 -16.36 14.64 14.99
CA LEU A 391 -15.73 13.40 15.46
C LEU A 391 -15.00 13.52 16.82
N GLY A 392 -14.95 14.71 17.41
CA GLY A 392 -14.34 14.99 18.72
C GLY A 392 -15.32 15.04 19.89
N ARG A 393 -16.61 14.78 19.65
CA ARG A 393 -17.64 14.77 20.70
C ARG A 393 -17.38 13.68 21.74
N GLU A 394 -17.92 13.89 22.94
CA GLU A 394 -17.80 12.96 24.07
C GLU A 394 -18.45 11.60 23.79
N ASP A 395 -19.56 11.58 23.03
CA ASP A 395 -20.24 10.36 22.59
C ASP A 395 -19.40 9.48 21.64
N ALA A 396 -18.44 10.07 20.92
CA ALA A 396 -17.47 9.33 20.13
C ALA A 396 -16.40 8.66 21.01
N GLN A 397 -16.38 8.91 22.33
CA GLN A 397 -15.49 8.28 23.32
C GLN A 397 -14.00 8.29 22.93
N GLY A 398 -13.57 9.34 22.21
CA GLY A 398 -12.21 9.43 21.68
C GLY A 398 -11.84 8.38 20.64
N VAL A 399 -12.79 7.59 20.12
CA VAL A 399 -12.56 6.53 19.12
C VAL A 399 -11.87 7.11 17.88
N PHE A 400 -12.24 8.33 17.47
CA PHE A 400 -11.65 9.04 16.34
C PHE A 400 -10.43 9.89 16.70
N ALA A 401 -9.97 9.89 17.94
CA ALA A 401 -8.76 10.62 18.36
C ALA A 401 -7.49 9.74 18.32
N TYR A 402 -6.33 10.38 18.20
CA TYR A 402 -5.02 9.74 18.37
C TYR A 402 -4.10 10.67 19.15
N SER A 403 -3.24 10.10 19.99
CA SER A 403 -2.29 10.88 20.78
C SER A 403 -1.06 11.24 19.94
N LYS A 404 -0.72 12.52 19.88
CA LYS A 404 0.51 13.04 19.28
C LYS A 404 1.09 14.14 20.17
N SER A 405 2.30 13.94 20.66
CA SER A 405 3.01 14.91 21.50
C SER A 405 2.22 15.33 22.75
N ARG A 406 1.74 14.36 23.53
CA ARG A 406 0.88 14.55 24.73
C ARG A 406 -0.49 15.21 24.50
N SER A 407 -0.79 15.64 23.27
CA SER A 407 -2.12 16.14 22.88
C SER A 407 -2.93 15.07 22.15
N ALA A 408 -4.23 14.99 22.42
CA ALA A 408 -5.16 14.22 21.61
C ALA A 408 -5.52 15.03 20.34
N LYS A 409 -5.46 14.39 19.17
CA LYS A 409 -5.86 14.99 17.89
C LYS A 409 -6.93 14.14 17.23
N VAL A 410 -7.96 14.79 16.70
CA VAL A 410 -9.00 14.11 15.91
C VAL A 410 -8.41 13.64 14.57
N CYS A 411 -8.79 12.44 14.14
CA CYS A 411 -8.41 11.89 12.85
C CYS A 411 -9.09 12.65 11.72
N THR A 412 -8.31 13.14 10.76
CA THR A 412 -8.82 13.89 9.59
C THR A 412 -8.78 13.08 8.30
N LYS A 413 -8.01 12.00 8.26
CA LYS A 413 -7.86 11.18 7.04
C LYS A 413 -9.03 10.21 6.91
N GLU A 414 -9.75 10.26 5.79
CA GLU A 414 -10.89 9.39 5.48
C GLU A 414 -10.59 7.91 5.73
N ALA A 415 -9.49 7.38 5.19
CA ALA A 415 -9.11 5.97 5.39
C ALA A 415 -8.90 5.58 6.87
N VAL A 416 -8.47 6.52 7.71
CA VAL A 416 -8.30 6.30 9.15
C VAL A 416 -9.65 6.37 9.87
N ILE A 417 -10.49 7.32 9.49
CA ILE A 417 -11.86 7.47 10.00
C ILE A 417 -12.67 6.23 9.65
N ALA A 418 -12.75 5.84 8.37
CA ALA A 418 -13.45 4.66 7.89
C ALA A 418 -13.05 3.38 8.63
N ARG A 419 -11.74 3.16 8.84
CA ARG A 419 -11.27 1.99 9.60
C ARG A 419 -11.74 2.01 11.06
N LYS A 420 -11.75 3.17 11.69
CA LYS A 420 -12.23 3.33 13.07
C LYS A 420 -13.76 3.20 13.12
N TRP A 421 -14.47 3.73 12.14
CA TRP A 421 -15.91 3.59 11.97
C TRP A 421 -16.31 2.12 11.87
N ARG A 422 -15.71 1.34 10.96
CA ARG A 422 -15.99 -0.10 10.83
C ARG A 422 -15.75 -0.91 12.12
N LYS A 423 -14.85 -0.45 13.00
CA LYS A 423 -14.63 -1.05 14.33
C LYS A 423 -15.60 -0.53 15.40
N PHE A 424 -16.07 0.70 15.22
CA PHE A 424 -16.95 1.39 16.14
C PHE A 424 -18.40 0.94 15.99
N VAL A 425 -18.87 0.73 14.75
CA VAL A 425 -20.28 0.43 14.43
C VAL A 425 -20.79 -0.58 15.47
N PRO A 426 -21.71 -0.15 16.35
CA PRO A 426 -22.18 -0.98 17.44
C PRO A 426 -22.64 -2.30 16.87
N LYS A 427 -22.29 -3.42 17.51
CA LYS A 427 -22.61 -4.77 17.00
C LYS A 427 -24.10 -4.97 16.67
N GLY A 428 -25.01 -4.14 17.22
CA GLY A 428 -26.44 -4.09 16.86
C GLY A 428 -26.82 -3.19 15.67
N ALA A 429 -26.04 -2.17 15.31
CA ALA A 429 -26.29 -1.28 14.17
C ALA A 429 -25.65 -1.79 12.86
N ALA A 430 -24.68 -2.71 12.95
CA ALA A 430 -23.98 -3.27 11.80
C ALA A 430 -24.90 -4.01 10.81
N LEU A 431 -26.02 -4.55 11.29
CA LEU A 431 -26.99 -5.26 10.45
C LEU A 431 -27.62 -4.33 9.41
N VAL A 432 -27.96 -3.09 9.77
CA VAL A 432 -28.64 -2.14 8.87
C VAL A 432 -27.68 -1.61 7.79
N THR A 433 -26.42 -1.33 8.14
CA THR A 433 -25.45 -0.76 7.19
C THR A 433 -24.90 -1.79 6.21
N GLN A 434 -24.70 -3.04 6.64
CA GLN A 434 -24.21 -4.10 5.75
C GLN A 434 -25.27 -4.50 4.72
N GLU A 435 -26.54 -4.54 5.11
CA GLU A 435 -27.65 -4.82 4.20
C GLU A 435 -27.79 -3.71 3.14
N GLN A 436 -27.76 -2.43 3.54
CA GLN A 436 -27.79 -1.30 2.60
C GLN A 436 -26.58 -1.27 1.63
N ASN A 437 -25.37 -1.54 2.11
CA ASN A 437 -24.17 -1.52 1.27
C ASN A 437 -24.07 -2.78 0.36
N THR A 438 -24.77 -3.86 0.69
CA THR A 438 -24.87 -5.06 -0.16
C THR A 438 -25.97 -4.91 -1.21
N LEU A 439 -27.08 -4.23 -0.87
CA LEU A 439 -28.15 -3.88 -1.80
C LEU A 439 -27.73 -2.79 -2.81
N GLU A 440 -26.98 -1.77 -2.40
CA GLU A 440 -26.44 -0.74 -3.32
C GLU A 440 -25.29 -1.24 -4.19
N ARG A 441 -24.65 -2.36 -3.83
CA ARG A 441 -23.55 -2.98 -4.59
C ARG A 441 -23.99 -4.23 -5.34
N GLN A 442 -25.28 -4.34 -5.67
CA GLN A 442 -25.71 -5.20 -6.77
C GLN A 442 -24.87 -4.84 -8.00
N PRO A 443 -24.22 -5.81 -8.66
CA PRO A 443 -23.48 -5.54 -9.89
C PRO A 443 -24.45 -4.89 -10.87
N TRP A 444 -23.99 -3.86 -11.58
CA TRP A 444 -24.68 -3.30 -12.74
C TRP A 444 -24.68 -4.36 -13.85
N GLY A 445 -25.43 -5.44 -13.64
CA GLY A 445 -25.80 -6.36 -14.69
C GLY A 445 -26.74 -5.63 -15.64
N PRO A 446 -26.68 -5.91 -16.96
CA PRO A 446 -27.72 -5.45 -17.85
C PRO A 446 -29.08 -5.93 -17.31
N PRO A 447 -30.15 -5.13 -17.40
CA PRO A 447 -31.47 -5.56 -16.97
C PRO A 447 -31.76 -6.90 -17.65
N SER A 448 -32.01 -7.94 -16.84
CA SER A 448 -32.48 -9.21 -17.35
C SER A 448 -33.69 -8.91 -18.23
N LEU A 449 -33.51 -9.09 -19.54
CA LEU A 449 -34.61 -9.25 -20.48
C LEU A 449 -35.35 -10.50 -20.01
N THR A 450 -36.36 -10.28 -19.16
CA THR A 450 -37.41 -11.26 -18.89
C THR A 450 -37.98 -11.62 -20.25
N MET A 451 -37.66 -12.84 -20.69
CA MET A 451 -38.30 -13.44 -21.84
C MET A 451 -39.81 -13.42 -21.58
N PHE A 452 -40.51 -12.62 -22.38
CA PHE A 452 -41.95 -12.74 -22.57
C PHE A 452 -42.21 -14.19 -23.03
N THR A 453 -42.74 -15.01 -22.13
CA THR A 453 -43.35 -16.28 -22.50
C THR A 453 -44.64 -15.97 -23.28
N PRO A 454 -44.79 -16.42 -24.53
CA PRO A 454 -46.04 -16.23 -25.25
C PRO A 454 -47.13 -17.10 -24.61
N PHE A 455 -48.29 -16.48 -24.36
CA PHE A 455 -49.52 -17.18 -23.97
C PHE A 455 -49.91 -18.21 -25.04
N PRO A 456 -50.41 -19.40 -24.65
CA PRO A 456 -50.98 -20.33 -25.61
C PRO A 456 -52.31 -19.82 -26.16
N PRO A 457 -52.61 -20.03 -27.46
CA PRO A 457 -53.89 -19.65 -28.06
C PRO A 457 -55.02 -20.56 -27.54
N GLN A 458 -56.21 -19.96 -27.38
CA GLN A 458 -57.48 -20.67 -27.20
C GLN A 458 -58.09 -21.07 -28.55
#